data_AF-A0A1F7ZS99-F1
#
_entry.id   AF-A0A1F7ZS99-F1
#
_cell.length_a   1.000
_cell.length_b   1.000
_cell.length_c   1.000
_cell.angle_alpha   90.00
_cell.angle_beta   90.00
_cell.angle_gamma   90.00
#
_symmetry.space_group_name_H-M   'P 1'
#
loop_
_entity.id
_entity.type
_entity.pdbx_description
1 polymer ?
#
loop_
_entity_poly.entity_id
_entity_poly.type
_entity_poly.pdbx_seq_one_letter_code
_entity_poly.pdbx_strand_id
1 'polypeptide(L)'
;MAHNGRGQHVQTGFHFKDSLLFRPYAPLRPLLDHEEDGTLDLVLKTCFFHRNRPGGTMSNILDCLPEGEEVEVKSPSGAIHDQGHGCFSINDETYTFDEVSLILGGSSVTPGYWIIARFLGDKSDKTKLRVMGASTSENDGLMKDELE
;
A
#
# COMPACT_ATOMS: atom_id res chain seq x y z
N MET A 1 10.75 -2.23 -16.15
CA MET A 1 10.32 -1.71 -14.84
C MET A 1 8.95 -2.27 -14.56
N ALA A 2 8.70 -2.76 -13.35
CA ALA A 2 7.42 -3.37 -13.00
C ALA A 2 6.35 -2.27 -12.94
N HIS A 3 5.41 -2.29 -13.88
CA HIS A 3 4.23 -1.43 -13.82
C HIS A 3 3.40 -1.93 -12.63
N ASN A 4 3.36 -1.17 -11.53
CA ASN A 4 2.38 -1.44 -10.48
C ASN A 4 1.01 -1.14 -11.09
N GLY A 5 0.18 -2.15 -11.29
CA GLY A 5 -1.20 -1.92 -11.72
C GLY A 5 -1.96 -1.17 -10.63
N ARG A 6 -2.99 -0.44 -11.04
CA ARG A 6 -3.67 0.51 -10.17
C ARG A 6 -4.39 -0.25 -9.03
N GLY A 7 -4.02 -0.07 -7.77
CA GLY A 7 -4.63 -0.81 -6.64
C GLY A 7 -3.91 -2.12 -6.30
N GLN A 8 -2.76 -2.36 -6.94
CA GLN A 8 -1.86 -3.46 -6.66
C GLN A 8 -0.73 -3.04 -5.71
N HIS A 9 -0.07 -4.01 -5.11
CA HIS A 9 1.03 -3.83 -4.18
C HIS A 9 2.29 -4.54 -4.68
N VAL A 10 3.43 -4.21 -4.07
CA VAL A 10 4.69 -4.93 -4.26
C VAL A 10 4.83 -5.99 -3.17
N GLN A 11 5.51 -7.10 -3.47
CA GLN A 11 5.90 -8.10 -2.48
C GLN A 11 7.41 -8.06 -2.29
N THR A 12 7.88 -7.76 -1.08
CA THR A 12 9.32 -7.85 -0.75
C THR A 12 9.64 -9.27 -0.29
N GLY A 13 10.71 -9.84 -0.85
CA GLY A 13 11.23 -11.16 -0.53
C GLY A 13 12.45 -11.10 0.39
N PHE A 14 12.60 -12.10 1.25
CA PHE A 14 13.84 -12.34 1.99
C PHE A 14 14.10 -13.85 2.14
N HIS A 15 15.27 -14.28 1.68
CA HIS A 15 15.70 -15.67 1.75
C HIS A 15 16.42 -15.95 3.07
N PHE A 16 15.78 -16.75 3.93
CA PHE A 16 16.48 -17.43 5.02
C PHE A 16 17.10 -18.74 4.52
N LYS A 17 17.96 -19.33 5.34
CA LYS A 17 18.65 -20.59 5.02
C LYS A 17 17.68 -21.73 4.66
N ASP A 18 16.51 -21.75 5.27
CA ASP A 18 15.52 -22.83 5.21
C ASP A 18 14.12 -22.38 4.75
N SER A 19 13.92 -21.09 4.52
CA SER A 19 12.61 -20.52 4.23
C SER A 19 12.69 -19.23 3.42
N LEU A 20 11.60 -18.89 2.73
CA LEU A 20 11.46 -17.66 1.98
C LEU A 20 10.28 -16.87 2.54
N LEU A 21 10.55 -15.61 2.90
CA LEU A 21 9.56 -14.71 3.47
C LEU A 21 9.13 -13.68 2.44
N PHE A 22 7.83 -13.63 2.13
CA PHE A 22 7.24 -12.53 1.36
C PHE A 22 6.32 -11.68 2.23
N ARG A 23 6.36 -10.35 2.05
CA ARG A 23 5.39 -9.43 2.63
C ARG A 23 4.91 -8.39 1.61
N PRO A 24 3.60 -8.11 1.57
CA PRO A 24 3.04 -7.11 0.68
C PRO A 24 3.20 -5.70 1.26
N TYR A 25 3.49 -4.72 0.39
CA TYR A 25 3.54 -3.30 0.72
C TYR A 25 2.90 -2.48 -0.41
N ALA A 26 1.98 -1.60 -0.05
CA ALA A 26 1.39 -0.64 -0.99
C ALA A 26 2.33 0.58 -1.10
N PRO A 27 2.78 0.93 -2.32
CA PRO A 27 3.64 2.09 -2.49
C PRO A 27 2.89 3.40 -2.37
N LEU A 28 3.60 4.42 -1.88
CA LEU A 28 3.14 5.81 -1.88
C LEU A 28 3.65 6.61 -3.07
N ARG A 29 4.61 6.08 -3.82
CA ARG A 29 5.03 6.62 -5.10
C ARG A 29 5.53 5.49 -5.99
N PRO A 30 5.23 5.51 -7.30
CA PRO A 30 4.28 6.42 -7.97
C PRO A 30 2.83 6.08 -7.59
N LEU A 31 2.00 7.09 -7.34
CA LEU A 31 0.53 6.97 -7.24
C LEU A 31 -0.10 7.13 -8.62
N LEU A 32 0.43 8.08 -9.39
CA LEU A 32 -0.04 8.46 -10.72
C LEU A 32 1.02 8.17 -11.77
N ASP A 33 0.56 7.85 -12.99
CA ASP A 33 1.41 7.35 -14.06
C ASP A 33 2.48 8.37 -14.51
N HIS A 34 2.31 9.66 -14.20
CA HIS A 34 3.29 10.71 -14.52
C HIS A 34 4.36 10.93 -13.44
N GLU A 35 4.26 10.25 -12.29
CA GLU A 35 5.24 10.32 -11.19
C GLU A 35 6.34 9.25 -11.34
N GLU A 36 6.27 8.40 -12.37
CA GLU A 36 7.25 7.35 -12.62
C GLU A 36 8.61 7.93 -13.03
N ASP A 37 9.62 7.71 -12.18
CA ASP A 37 11.01 8.09 -12.43
C ASP A 37 12.00 6.92 -12.26
N GLY A 38 11.46 5.70 -12.12
CA GLY A 38 12.23 4.48 -11.85
C GLY A 38 12.46 4.18 -10.38
N THR A 39 11.87 4.95 -9.46
CA THR A 39 11.95 4.71 -8.01
C THR A 39 10.58 4.45 -7.39
N LEU A 40 10.57 3.91 -6.17
CA LEU A 40 9.36 3.52 -5.44
C LEU A 40 9.52 3.92 -3.96
N ASP A 41 8.52 4.61 -3.43
CA ASP A 41 8.52 4.99 -2.02
C ASP A 41 7.56 4.10 -1.23
N LEU A 42 8.05 3.53 -0.13
CA LEU A 42 7.28 2.71 0.80
C LEU A 42 7.25 3.39 2.16
N VAL A 43 6.05 3.48 2.76
CA VAL A 43 5.91 3.87 4.17
C VAL A 43 5.61 2.62 4.99
N LEU A 44 6.49 2.35 5.94
CA LEU A 44 6.49 1.13 6.74
C LEU A 44 6.40 1.49 8.22
N LYS A 45 5.53 0.80 8.95
CA LYS A 45 5.55 0.82 10.42
C LYS A 45 6.43 -0.32 10.92
N THR A 46 7.58 0.01 11.51
CA THR A 46 8.44 -1.01 12.11
C THR A 46 7.77 -1.61 13.33
N CYS A 47 7.48 -2.90 13.28
CA CYS A 47 6.95 -3.66 14.40
C CYS A 47 8.11 -4.12 15.28
N PHE A 48 8.62 -3.25 16.15
CA PHE A 48 9.70 -3.62 17.07
C PHE A 48 9.29 -4.72 18.06
N PHE A 49 10.29 -5.45 18.56
CA PHE A 49 10.11 -6.41 19.63
C PHE A 49 9.57 -5.72 20.89
N HIS A 50 8.64 -6.40 21.55
CA HIS A 50 8.14 -6.02 22.87
C HIS A 50 8.11 -7.27 23.75
N ARG A 51 8.21 -7.12 25.09
CA ARG A 51 8.22 -8.27 26.02
C ARG A 51 7.06 -9.25 25.81
N ASN A 52 5.91 -8.74 25.33
CA ASN A 52 4.68 -9.51 25.14
C ASN A 52 4.41 -9.89 23.67
N ARG A 53 5.24 -9.44 22.71
CA ARG A 53 5.03 -9.69 21.28
C ARG A 53 6.36 -9.72 20.52
N PRO A 54 6.64 -10.77 19.74
CA PRO A 54 7.80 -10.76 18.85
C PRO A 54 7.71 -9.60 17.86
N GLY A 55 8.87 -9.10 17.41
CA GLY A 55 8.92 -8.10 16.36
C GLY A 55 8.45 -8.67 15.01
N GLY A 56 8.10 -7.79 14.07
CA GLY A 56 7.78 -8.16 12.69
C GLY A 56 9.04 -8.47 11.90
N THR A 57 9.19 -9.70 11.41
CA THR A 57 10.41 -10.15 10.73
C THR A 57 10.84 -9.24 9.58
N MET A 58 9.98 -9.04 8.56
CA MET A 58 10.32 -8.21 7.40
C MET A 58 10.50 -6.74 7.77
N SER A 59 9.65 -6.18 8.65
CA SER A 59 9.77 -4.77 9.00
C SER A 59 11.08 -4.46 9.73
N ASN A 60 11.56 -5.36 10.59
CA ASN A 60 12.86 -5.17 11.25
C ASN A 60 14.04 -5.43 10.29
N ILE A 61 13.89 -6.32 9.30
CA ILE A 61 14.91 -6.49 8.26
C ILE A 61 15.09 -5.19 7.47
N LEU A 62 13.98 -4.60 7.01
CA LEU A 62 13.99 -3.37 6.23
C LEU A 62 14.48 -2.16 7.07
N ASP A 63 14.15 -2.10 8.36
CA ASP A 63 14.62 -1.07 9.29
C ASP A 63 16.14 -1.11 9.51
N CYS A 64 16.72 -2.30 9.46
CA CYS A 64 18.16 -2.52 9.65
C CYS A 64 18.96 -2.52 8.35
N LEU A 65 18.31 -2.40 7.18
CA LEU A 65 18.98 -2.52 5.89
C LEU A 65 19.79 -1.23 5.59
N PRO A 66 21.12 -1.32 5.41
CA PRO A 66 21.93 -0.17 5.03
C PRO A 66 21.54 0.41 3.67
N GLU A 67 21.78 1.71 3.50
CA GLU A 67 21.68 2.36 2.20
C GLU A 67 22.61 1.70 1.17
N GLY A 68 22.12 1.49 -0.04
CA GLY A 68 22.85 0.86 -1.14
C GLY A 68 22.72 -0.67 -1.20
N GLU A 69 22.14 -1.30 -0.19
CA GLU A 69 21.80 -2.72 -0.23
C GLU A 69 20.54 -3.00 -1.07
N GLU A 70 20.39 -4.25 -1.50
CA GLU A 70 19.32 -4.67 -2.39
C GLU A 70 18.17 -5.35 -1.64
N VAL A 71 16.96 -5.16 -2.17
CA VAL A 71 15.75 -5.87 -1.71
C VAL A 71 15.15 -6.59 -2.90
N GLU A 72 14.79 -7.87 -2.72
CA GLU A 72 14.06 -8.60 -3.73
C GLU A 72 12.60 -8.15 -3.76
N VAL A 73 12.11 -7.79 -4.94
CA VAL A 73 10.75 -7.29 -5.12
C VAL A 73 10.06 -8.06 -6.25
N LYS A 74 8.83 -8.53 -5.98
CA LYS A 74 7.91 -9.04 -6.99
C LYS A 74 6.73 -8.08 -7.15
N SER A 75 6.42 -7.73 -8.39
CA SER A 75 5.33 -6.83 -8.74
C SER A 75 4.86 -7.06 -10.20
N PRO A 76 3.59 -6.76 -10.52
CA PRO A 76 2.53 -6.35 -9.59
C PRO A 76 1.88 -7.54 -8.86
N SER A 77 1.16 -7.27 -7.76
CA SER A 77 0.41 -8.29 -7.01
C SER A 77 -0.86 -7.73 -6.38
N GLY A 78 -1.89 -8.56 -6.26
CA GLY A 78 -3.20 -8.17 -5.71
C GLY A 78 -4.34 -8.40 -6.71
N ALA A 79 -5.51 -8.69 -6.16
CA ALA A 79 -6.70 -9.09 -6.93
C ALA A 79 -7.54 -7.91 -7.43
N ILE A 80 -7.31 -6.70 -6.90
CA ILE A 80 -8.09 -5.51 -7.21
C ILE A 80 -7.27 -4.64 -8.15
N HIS A 81 -7.88 -4.27 -9.26
CA HIS A 81 -7.34 -3.34 -10.24
C HIS A 81 -8.35 -2.21 -10.46
N ASP A 82 -8.00 -0.99 -10.09
CA ASP A 82 -8.79 0.21 -10.35
C ASP A 82 -8.65 0.65 -11.80
N GLN A 83 -9.78 0.86 -12.47
CA GLN A 83 -9.86 1.30 -13.86
C GLN A 83 -10.31 2.77 -13.96
N GLY A 84 -10.54 3.45 -12.83
CA GLY A 84 -11.06 4.81 -12.74
C GLY A 84 -12.59 4.86 -12.80
N HIS A 85 -13.19 5.99 -12.43
CA HIS A 85 -14.63 6.23 -12.50
C HIS A 85 -15.46 5.18 -11.74
N GLY A 86 -14.96 4.74 -10.58
CA GLY A 86 -15.58 3.70 -9.76
C GLY A 86 -15.60 2.31 -10.40
N CYS A 87 -14.89 2.10 -11.50
CA CYS A 87 -14.75 0.81 -12.17
C CYS A 87 -13.54 0.05 -11.64
N PHE A 88 -13.74 -1.19 -11.19
CA PHE A 88 -12.70 -2.05 -10.65
C PHE A 88 -12.78 -3.42 -11.31
N SER A 89 -11.63 -4.00 -11.63
CA SER A 89 -11.52 -5.44 -11.85
C SER A 89 -11.14 -6.12 -10.55
N ILE A 90 -11.93 -7.11 -10.11
CA ILE A 90 -11.73 -7.88 -8.89
C ILE A 90 -11.71 -9.36 -9.28
N ASN A 91 -10.58 -10.03 -9.13
CA ASN A 91 -10.38 -11.40 -9.61
C ASN A 91 -10.78 -11.57 -11.09
N ASP A 92 -10.33 -10.64 -11.94
CA ASP A 92 -10.59 -10.60 -13.39
C ASP A 92 -12.06 -10.32 -13.79
N GLU A 93 -12.96 -10.10 -12.83
CA GLU A 93 -14.34 -9.68 -13.08
C GLU A 93 -14.49 -8.17 -12.91
N THR A 94 -15.24 -7.52 -13.80
CA THR A 94 -15.40 -6.06 -13.78
C THR A 94 -16.65 -5.65 -13.01
N TYR A 95 -16.48 -4.69 -12.11
CA TYR A 95 -17.53 -4.13 -11.27
C TYR A 95 -17.49 -2.61 -11.34
N THR A 96 -18.65 -1.97 -11.36
CA THR A 96 -18.77 -0.51 -11.36
C THR A 96 -19.62 -0.07 -10.18
N PHE A 97 -19.13 0.91 -9.44
CA PHE A 97 -19.78 1.44 -8.24
C PHE A 97 -19.91 2.96 -8.32
N ASP A 98 -21.09 3.47 -7.98
CA ASP A 98 -21.31 4.91 -7.81
C ASP A 98 -20.77 5.43 -6.47
N GLU A 99 -20.61 4.53 -5.48
CA GLU A 99 -20.12 4.85 -4.14
C GLU A 99 -19.11 3.80 -3.67
N VAL A 100 -17.94 4.26 -3.19
CA VAL A 100 -16.87 3.42 -2.64
C VAL A 100 -16.64 3.83 -1.19
N SER A 101 -16.67 2.86 -0.28
CA SER A 101 -16.41 3.07 1.14
C SER A 101 -15.13 2.34 1.55
N LEU A 102 -14.14 3.09 2.06
CA LEU A 102 -12.88 2.59 2.56
C LEU A 102 -12.91 2.51 4.08
N ILE A 103 -12.63 1.33 4.63
CA ILE A 103 -12.48 1.12 6.07
C ILE A 103 -11.00 0.82 6.32
N LEU A 104 -10.28 1.79 6.87
CA LEU A 104 -8.83 1.78 7.00
C LEU A 104 -8.42 1.64 8.47
N GLY A 105 -7.35 0.89 8.74
CA GLY A 105 -6.87 0.69 10.11
C GLY A 105 -5.40 0.31 10.20
N GLY A 106 -4.67 1.02 11.06
CA GLY A 106 -3.22 0.81 11.22
C GLY A 106 -2.47 0.93 9.89
N SER A 107 -1.63 -0.06 9.57
CA SER A 107 -0.82 -0.05 8.34
C SER A 107 -1.64 -0.20 7.04
N SER A 108 -2.93 -0.55 7.11
CA SER A 108 -3.78 -0.61 5.90
C SER A 108 -4.19 0.77 5.38
N VAL A 109 -3.75 1.84 6.02
CA VAL A 109 -3.94 3.21 5.52
C VAL A 109 -3.23 3.44 4.19
N THR A 110 -2.07 2.82 3.92
CA THR A 110 -1.30 3.04 2.69
C THR A 110 -2.04 2.59 1.41
N PRO A 111 -2.63 1.37 1.31
CA PRO A 111 -3.44 1.03 0.15
C PRO A 111 -4.71 1.89 0.05
N GLY A 112 -5.27 2.34 1.18
CA GLY A 112 -6.40 3.26 1.20
C GLY A 112 -6.05 4.65 0.64
N TYR A 113 -4.91 5.19 1.07
CA TYR A 113 -4.37 6.46 0.62
C TYR A 113 -4.18 6.48 -0.90
N TRP A 114 -3.68 5.39 -1.47
CA TRP A 114 -3.53 5.26 -2.91
C TRP A 114 -4.88 5.40 -3.65
N ILE A 115 -5.96 4.77 -3.16
CA ILE A 115 -7.30 4.90 -3.75
C ILE A 115 -7.80 6.34 -3.61
N ILE A 116 -7.61 6.95 -2.43
CA ILE A 116 -8.00 8.33 -2.16
C ILE A 116 -7.30 9.29 -3.13
N ALA A 117 -5.98 9.19 -3.26
CA ALA A 117 -5.19 10.05 -4.13
C ALA A 117 -5.65 9.97 -5.60
N ARG A 118 -5.99 8.77 -6.08
CA ARG A 118 -6.53 8.59 -7.44
C ARG A 118 -7.86 9.31 -7.64
N PHE A 119 -8.81 9.08 -6.74
CA PHE A 119 -10.13 9.71 -6.80
C PHE A 119 -10.05 11.24 -6.69
N LEU A 120 -9.11 11.76 -5.91
CA LEU A 120 -8.88 13.20 -5.80
C LEU A 120 -8.14 13.79 -7.00
N GLY A 121 -7.31 12.98 -7.68
CA GLY A 121 -6.52 13.37 -8.84
C GLY A 121 -7.34 13.56 -10.13
N ASP A 122 -8.42 12.79 -10.31
CA ASP A 122 -9.31 12.92 -11.47
C ASP A 122 -10.59 13.70 -11.14
N LYS A 123 -10.64 14.97 -11.53
CA LYS A 123 -11.83 15.83 -11.31
C LYS A 123 -13.05 15.45 -12.16
N SER A 124 -12.86 14.64 -13.19
CA SER A 124 -13.95 14.15 -14.03
C SER A 124 -14.66 12.94 -13.42
N ASP A 125 -14.01 12.24 -12.48
CA ASP A 125 -14.62 11.19 -11.68
C ASP A 125 -15.75 11.75 -10.79
N LYS A 126 -16.88 11.04 -10.76
CA LYS A 126 -18.09 11.38 -9.99
C LYS A 126 -18.42 10.34 -8.92
N THR A 127 -17.63 9.28 -8.82
CA THR A 127 -17.82 8.25 -7.80
C THR A 127 -17.63 8.87 -6.42
N LYS A 128 -18.58 8.59 -5.52
CA LYS A 128 -18.55 9.12 -4.16
C LYS A 128 -17.62 8.28 -3.31
N LEU A 129 -16.62 8.92 -2.70
CA LEU A 129 -15.71 8.26 -1.78
C LEU A 129 -16.09 8.56 -0.33
N ARG A 130 -16.19 7.52 0.50
CA ARG A 130 -16.31 7.64 1.97
C ARG A 130 -15.12 6.93 2.59
N VAL A 131 -14.48 7.56 3.57
CA VAL A 131 -13.33 6.99 4.27
C VAL A 131 -13.62 6.96 5.76
N MET A 132 -13.41 5.81 6.39
CA MET A 132 -13.50 5.62 7.83
C MET A 132 -12.18 5.04 8.32
N GLY A 133 -11.44 5.82 9.11
CA GLY A 133 -10.19 5.41 9.73
C GLY A 133 -10.40 4.89 11.15
N ALA A 134 -9.66 3.85 11.52
CA ALA A 134 -9.57 3.34 12.88
C ALA A 134 -8.10 3.29 13.33
N SER A 135 -7.79 3.89 14.48
CA SER A 135 -6.46 3.81 15.11
C SER A 135 -6.57 3.32 16.55
N THR A 136 -5.51 2.68 17.04
CA THR A 136 -5.41 2.20 18.44
C THR A 136 -5.10 3.33 19.42
N SER A 137 -4.48 4.40 18.94
CA SER A 137 -4.22 5.63 19.68
C SER A 137 -4.08 6.80 18.70
N GLU A 138 -4.23 8.04 19.16
CA GLU A 138 -4.07 9.24 18.32
C GLU A 138 -2.67 9.35 17.71
N ASN A 139 -1.65 8.85 18.42
CA ASN A 139 -0.25 8.90 18.01
C ASN A 139 0.18 7.72 17.12
N ASP A 140 -0.70 6.74 16.90
CA ASP A 140 -0.45 5.56 16.08
C ASP A 140 -0.91 5.70 14.62
N GLY A 141 -1.57 6.82 14.29
CA GLY A 141 -2.10 7.11 12.97
C GLY A 141 -0.97 7.31 11.96
N LEU A 142 -0.77 6.34 11.09
CA LEU A 142 0.13 6.48 9.95
C LEU A 142 -0.55 7.39 8.91
N MET A 143 0.20 8.33 8.32
CA MET A 143 -0.27 9.27 7.30
C MET A 143 -1.45 10.19 7.72
N LYS A 144 -1.50 10.60 8.99
CA LYS A 144 -2.60 11.41 9.50
C LYS A 144 -2.65 12.78 8.82
N ASP A 145 -1.51 13.46 8.72
CA ASP A 145 -1.42 14.82 8.17
C ASP A 145 -1.75 14.86 6.67
N GLU A 146 -1.49 13.78 5.93
CA GLU A 146 -1.83 13.66 4.50
C GLU A 146 -3.31 13.34 4.26
N LEU A 147 -4.05 12.90 5.28
CA LEU A 147 -5.45 12.50 5.20
C LEU A 147 -6.44 13.54 5.76
N GLU A 148 -5.96 14.51 6.55
CA GLU A 148 -6.74 15.65 7.08
C GLU A 148 -6.69 16.87 6.14
#